data_AF-A0A7K9U4B8-F1
#
_entry.id   AF-A0A7K9U4B8-F1
#
_cell.length_a   1.000
_cell.length_b   1.000
_cell.length_c   1.000
_cell.angle_alpha   90.00
_cell.angle_beta   90.00
_cell.angle_gamma   90.00
#
_symmetry.space_group_name_H-M   'P 1'
#
loop_
_entity.id
_entity.type
_entity.pdbx_description
1 polymer ?
#
loop_
_entity_poly.entity_id
_entity_poly.type
_entity_poly.pdbx_seq_one_letter_code
_entity_poly.pdbx_strand_id
1 'polypeptide(L)'
;MRPRVSVQDSALRNGNFSLRIDPVQSEDAGLYEAWVTYNTEVQSCQVKLGVITVTLSPPSPVIENEPLLLNCNSSHQASLVETCWFHNRPLGPTSRTLCFLHGALSILRPAMSDAGSWRCQLRYSDNEIISATYNLQILGFDGPSKPVVYAAAGSAAD
;
A
#
# COMPACT_ATOMS: atom_id res chain seq x y z
N MET A 1 13.93 -22.72 -7.99
CA MET A 1 13.21 -21.62 -7.32
C MET A 1 14.23 -20.83 -6.51
N ARG A 2 14.23 -19.49 -6.59
CA ARG A 2 15.04 -18.68 -5.67
C ARG A 2 14.29 -18.57 -4.34
N PRO A 3 14.98 -18.70 -3.19
CA PRO A 3 14.34 -18.53 -1.90
C PRO A 3 13.87 -17.08 -1.73
N ARG A 4 12.71 -16.92 -1.08
CA ARG A 4 12.11 -15.62 -0.75
C ARG A 4 12.95 -14.83 0.27
N VAL A 5 13.66 -15.58 1.11
CA VAL A 5 14.57 -15.08 2.16
C VAL A 5 16.00 -15.41 1.76
N SER A 6 16.90 -14.43 1.81
CA SER A 6 18.31 -14.63 1.44
C SER A 6 19.25 -13.69 2.19
N VAL A 7 20.49 -14.15 2.34
CA VAL A 7 21.65 -13.36 2.77
C VAL A 7 22.68 -13.47 1.64
N GLN A 8 23.43 -12.40 1.36
CA GLN A 8 24.41 -12.41 0.26
C GLN A 8 25.78 -12.91 0.77
N ASP A 9 26.13 -14.15 0.43
CA ASP A 9 27.39 -14.79 0.89
C ASP A 9 28.66 -14.01 0.53
N SER A 10 28.69 -13.41 -0.67
CA SER A 10 29.81 -12.56 -1.10
C SER A 10 29.91 -11.27 -0.28
N ALA A 11 28.78 -10.76 0.23
CA ALA A 11 28.71 -9.54 1.01
C ALA A 11 29.08 -9.77 2.49
N LEU A 12 28.88 -10.99 3.01
CA LEU A 12 29.29 -11.40 4.37
C LEU A 12 30.78 -11.16 4.61
N ARG A 13 31.62 -11.47 3.61
CA ARG A 13 33.09 -11.27 3.68
C ARG A 13 33.48 -9.80 3.81
N ASN A 14 32.59 -8.89 3.39
CA ASN A 14 32.78 -7.45 3.46
C ASN A 14 32.06 -6.85 4.68
N GLY A 15 31.59 -7.68 5.62
CA GLY A 15 30.88 -7.25 6.83
C GLY A 15 29.41 -6.89 6.62
N ASN A 16 28.82 -7.24 5.48
CA ASN A 16 27.39 -7.02 5.23
C ASN A 16 26.59 -8.29 5.53
N PHE A 17 25.82 -8.24 6.61
CA PHE A 17 24.98 -9.32 7.12
C PHE A 17 23.47 -9.07 6.88
N SER A 18 23.11 -8.22 5.91
CA SER A 18 21.71 -7.86 5.66
C SER A 18 20.86 -9.05 5.23
N LEU A 19 19.70 -9.19 5.89
CA LEU A 19 18.65 -10.13 5.52
C LEU A 19 17.74 -9.49 4.45
N ARG A 20 17.51 -10.18 3.34
CA ARG A 20 16.54 -9.79 2.31
C ARG A 20 15.35 -10.73 2.33
N ILE A 21 14.14 -10.17 2.41
CA ILE A 21 12.86 -10.85 2.27
C ILE A 21 12.10 -10.21 1.12
N ASP A 22 11.76 -10.97 0.08
CA ASP A 22 11.13 -10.42 -1.12
C ASP A 22 10.27 -11.49 -1.85
N PRO A 23 8.92 -11.34 -1.93
CA PRO A 23 8.11 -10.26 -1.34
C PRO A 23 7.87 -10.47 0.16
N VAL A 24 7.70 -9.39 0.93
CA VAL A 24 7.34 -9.44 2.36
C VAL A 24 5.86 -9.82 2.55
N GLN A 25 5.57 -10.61 3.57
CA GLN A 25 4.23 -11.06 3.96
C GLN A 25 3.93 -10.69 5.42
N SER A 26 2.66 -10.67 5.81
CA SER A 26 2.26 -10.34 7.18
C SER A 26 2.83 -11.31 8.24
N GLU A 27 3.05 -12.56 7.85
CA GLU A 27 3.66 -13.61 8.67
C GLU A 27 5.16 -13.41 8.92
N ASP A 28 5.83 -12.55 8.14
CA ASP A 28 7.23 -12.20 8.38
C ASP A 28 7.36 -11.19 9.55
N ALA A 29 6.28 -10.62 10.08
CA ALA A 29 6.35 -9.72 11.22
C ALA A 29 6.86 -10.44 12.49
N GLY A 30 7.81 -9.83 13.20
CA GLY A 30 8.36 -10.46 14.40
C GLY A 30 9.68 -9.86 14.86
N LEU A 31 10.26 -10.50 15.88
CA LEU A 31 11.60 -10.17 16.36
C LEU A 31 12.62 -11.06 15.64
N TYR A 32 13.60 -10.43 15.01
CA TYR A 32 14.72 -11.07 14.35
C TYR A 32 15.98 -10.86 15.19
N GLU A 33 16.81 -11.88 15.25
CA GLU A 33 18.11 -11.81 15.90
C GLU A 33 19.18 -12.32 14.94
N ALA A 34 20.20 -11.49 14.71
CA ALA A 34 21.37 -11.85 13.94
C ALA A 34 22.52 -12.20 14.90
N TRP A 35 23.24 -13.27 14.59
CA TRP A 35 24.42 -13.72 15.30
C TRP A 35 25.58 -13.80 14.31
N VAL A 36 26.68 -13.09 14.60
CA VAL A 36 27.87 -13.06 13.77
C VAL A 36 29.07 -13.46 14.61
N THR A 37 29.75 -14.52 14.20
CA THR A 37 30.98 -14.96 14.83
C THR A 37 32.17 -14.52 13.98
N TYR A 38 33.11 -13.80 14.61
CA TYR A 38 34.38 -13.41 14.00
C TYR A 38 35.53 -13.72 14.96
N ASN A 39 36.45 -14.56 14.51
CA ASN A 39 37.49 -15.18 15.36
C ASN A 39 36.88 -15.92 16.56
N THR A 40 37.00 -15.36 17.77
CA THR A 40 36.46 -15.88 19.03
C THR A 40 35.31 -15.03 19.59
N GLU A 41 35.01 -13.90 18.95
CA GLU A 41 33.97 -12.98 19.39
C GLU A 41 32.66 -13.28 18.68
N VAL A 42 31.57 -13.16 19.43
CA VAL A 42 30.20 -13.29 18.93
C VAL A 42 29.53 -11.95 19.13
N GLN A 43 29.05 -11.38 18.03
CA GLN A 43 28.25 -10.16 18.02
C GLN A 43 26.80 -10.55 17.73
N SER A 44 25.86 -9.92 18.44
CA SER A 44 24.44 -10.10 18.19
C SER A 44 23.72 -8.77 17.99
N CYS A 45 22.65 -8.80 17.21
CA CYS A 45 21.80 -7.64 16.96
C CYS A 45 20.35 -8.10 16.87
N GLN A 46 19.44 -7.39 17.55
CA GLN A 46 18.01 -7.64 17.50
C GLN A 46 17.30 -6.54 16.71
N VAL A 47 16.37 -6.94 15.85
CA VAL A 47 15.57 -6.03 15.01
C VAL A 47 14.12 -6.51 15.03
N LYS A 48 13.19 -5.62 15.34
CA LYS A 48 11.75 -5.91 15.24
C LYS A 48 11.25 -5.48 13.86
N LEU A 49 10.70 -6.43 13.10
CA LEU A 49 10.06 -6.17 11.82
C LEU A 49 8.54 -6.00 12.02
N GLY A 50 8.05 -4.80 11.74
CA GLY A 50 6.63 -4.52 11.57
C GLY A 50 6.24 -4.58 10.09
N VAL A 51 5.08 -5.14 9.78
CA VAL A 51 4.53 -5.22 8.43
C VAL A 51 3.24 -4.43 8.36
N ILE A 52 3.14 -3.55 7.37
CA ILE A 52 1.96 -2.75 7.05
C ILE A 52 1.35 -3.24 5.74
N THR A 53 0.05 -3.40 5.70
CA THR A 53 -0.69 -3.92 4.55
C THR A 53 -1.90 -3.05 4.26
N VAL A 54 -2.16 -2.85 2.97
CA VAL A 54 -3.40 -2.22 2.49
C VAL A 54 -4.24 -3.27 1.83
N THR A 55 -5.47 -3.44 2.31
CA THR A 55 -6.47 -4.32 1.71
C THR A 55 -7.56 -3.49 1.06
N LEU A 56 -8.16 -4.05 0.01
CA LEU A 56 -9.21 -3.44 -0.78
C LEU A 56 -10.41 -4.39 -0.82
N SER A 57 -11.60 -3.85 -0.59
CA SER A 57 -12.87 -4.56 -0.75
C SER A 57 -13.83 -3.69 -1.57
N PRO A 58 -14.39 -4.16 -2.70
CA PRO A 58 -14.16 -5.47 -3.33
C PRO A 58 -12.74 -5.62 -3.91
N PRO A 59 -12.27 -6.84 -4.24
CA PRO A 59 -10.94 -7.05 -4.83
C PRO A 59 -10.71 -6.24 -6.11
N SER A 60 -9.46 -5.81 -6.33
CA SER A 60 -9.05 -5.06 -7.51
C SER A 60 -9.24 -5.87 -8.80
N PRO A 61 -9.63 -5.22 -9.93
CA PRO A 61 -9.98 -3.81 -10.06
C PRO A 61 -11.43 -3.52 -9.66
N VAL A 62 -11.68 -2.29 -9.19
CA VAL A 62 -13.03 -1.85 -8.78
C VAL A 62 -13.76 -1.24 -9.97
N ILE A 63 -15.08 -1.39 -10.04
CA ILE A 63 -15.90 -0.78 -11.09
C ILE A 63 -16.30 0.65 -10.67
N GLU A 64 -16.33 1.58 -11.62
CA GLU A 64 -16.81 2.94 -11.37
C GLU A 64 -18.22 2.96 -10.74
N ASN A 65 -18.47 3.89 -9.81
CA ASN A 65 -19.70 4.01 -9.03
C ASN A 65 -20.01 2.87 -8.05
N GLU A 66 -19.27 1.76 -8.07
CA GLU A 66 -19.41 0.69 -7.07
C GLU A 66 -18.61 1.03 -5.80
N PRO A 67 -19.23 1.05 -4.62
CA PRO A 67 -18.56 1.50 -3.40
C PRO A 67 -17.36 0.60 -3.06
N LEU A 68 -16.29 1.23 -2.58
CA LEU A 68 -15.08 0.52 -2.13
C LEU A 68 -14.65 0.94 -0.73
N LEU A 69 -13.90 0.06 -0.11
CA LEU A 69 -13.24 0.23 1.18
C LEU A 69 -11.76 -0.12 1.05
N LEU A 70 -10.91 0.87 1.31
CA LEU A 70 -9.48 0.69 1.53
C LEU A 70 -9.24 0.59 3.04
N ASN A 71 -8.55 -0.45 3.49
CA ASN A 71 -8.21 -0.63 4.89
C ASN A 71 -6.70 -0.77 5.05
N CYS A 72 -6.13 -0.02 5.99
CA CYS A 72 -4.69 -0.04 6.27
C CYS A 72 -4.46 -0.72 7.62
N ASN A 73 -3.87 -1.91 7.57
CA ASN A 73 -3.58 -2.74 8.74
C ASN A 73 -2.07 -2.77 8.98
N SER A 74 -1.69 -3.05 10.22
CA SER A 74 -0.29 -3.18 10.59
C SER A 74 -0.13 -4.19 11.72
N SER A 75 1.00 -4.89 11.72
CA SER A 75 1.40 -5.82 12.78
C SER A 75 2.00 -5.10 14.01
N HIS A 76 2.11 -3.77 13.97
CA HIS A 76 2.65 -3.00 15.07
C HIS A 76 1.68 -3.03 16.27
N GLN A 77 2.22 -3.32 17.45
CA GLN A 77 1.42 -3.66 18.64
C GLN A 77 0.98 -2.44 19.46
N ALA A 78 1.52 -1.25 19.19
CA ALA A 78 1.13 -0.04 19.89
C ALA A 78 -0.32 0.37 19.54
N SER A 79 -0.92 1.22 20.37
CA SER A 79 -2.26 1.74 20.09
C SER A 79 -2.21 2.75 18.94
N LEU A 80 -3.07 2.53 17.94
CA LEU A 80 -3.23 3.43 16.80
C LEU A 80 -3.90 4.72 17.27
N VAL A 81 -3.26 5.86 16.99
CA VAL A 81 -3.76 7.20 17.34
C VAL A 81 -4.51 7.81 16.16
N GLU A 82 -3.99 7.64 14.95
CA GLU A 82 -4.50 8.29 13.76
C GLU A 82 -4.13 7.53 12.49
N THR A 83 -5.03 7.52 11.52
CA THR A 83 -4.78 7.05 10.16
C THR A 83 -5.04 8.17 9.17
N CYS A 84 -4.03 8.51 8.36
CA CYS A 84 -4.15 9.47 7.28
C CYS A 84 -4.01 8.79 5.92
N TRP A 85 -4.91 9.13 4.99
CA TRP A 85 -4.87 8.70 3.60
C TRP A 85 -4.50 9.88 2.70
N PHE A 86 -3.57 9.63 1.78
CA PHE A 86 -3.08 10.61 0.83
C PHE A 86 -3.27 10.07 -0.58
N HIS A 87 -3.86 10.89 -1.44
CA HIS A 87 -4.00 10.59 -2.85
C HIS A 87 -3.51 11.76 -3.69
N ASN A 88 -2.48 11.49 -4.50
CA ASN A 88 -1.97 12.43 -5.47
C ASN A 88 -2.69 12.19 -6.79
N ARG A 89 -3.57 13.12 -7.17
CA ARG A 89 -4.20 13.08 -8.49
C ARG A 89 -3.14 13.40 -9.56
N PRO A 90 -2.98 12.57 -10.60
CA PRO A 90 -2.01 12.82 -11.66
C PRO A 90 -2.21 14.16 -12.42
N LEU A 91 -3.41 14.74 -12.38
CA LEU A 91 -3.82 15.88 -13.22
C LEU A 91 -4.51 17.02 -12.45
N GLY A 92 -4.23 17.22 -11.16
CA GLY A 92 -4.81 18.34 -10.42
C GLY A 92 -3.99 18.85 -9.23
N PRO A 93 -4.13 20.13 -8.84
CA PRO A 93 -3.42 20.72 -7.70
C PRO A 93 -3.94 20.25 -6.33
N THR A 94 -4.97 19.40 -6.30
CA THR A 94 -5.65 18.99 -5.07
C THR A 94 -5.13 17.63 -4.60
N SER A 95 -4.12 17.66 -3.71
CA SER A 95 -3.81 16.50 -2.86
C SER A 95 -4.98 16.26 -1.92
N ARG A 96 -5.56 15.05 -1.96
CA ARG A 96 -6.62 14.68 -1.01
C ARG A 96 -5.96 14.08 0.22
N THR A 97 -6.04 14.77 1.35
CA THR A 97 -5.62 14.27 2.66
C THR A 97 -6.85 14.07 3.54
N LEU A 98 -7.03 12.85 4.03
CA LEU A 98 -8.14 12.49 4.92
C LEU A 98 -7.58 11.75 6.13
N CYS A 99 -7.78 12.31 7.32
CA CYS A 99 -7.33 11.69 8.56
C CYS A 99 -8.54 11.27 9.40
N PHE A 100 -8.49 10.05 9.90
CA PHE A 100 -9.54 9.41 10.68
C PHE A 100 -8.95 8.76 11.93
N LEU A 101 -9.78 8.58 12.96
CA LEU A 101 -9.44 7.76 14.14
C LEU A 101 -9.38 6.25 13.82
N HIS A 102 -9.94 5.82 12.69
CA HIS A 102 -10.09 4.41 12.32
C HIS A 102 -9.38 4.14 10.99
N GLY A 103 -8.81 2.93 10.82
CA GLY A 103 -7.88 2.57 9.75
C GLY A 103 -8.42 2.50 8.31
N ALA A 104 -9.70 2.82 8.08
CA ALA A 104 -10.38 2.55 6.82
C ALA A 104 -10.89 3.81 6.11
N LEU A 105 -10.75 3.83 4.79
CA LEU A 105 -11.25 4.86 3.89
C LEU A 105 -12.34 4.26 2.99
N SER A 106 -13.55 4.83 3.05
CA SER A 106 -14.65 4.48 2.15
C SER A 106 -14.79 5.51 1.03
N ILE A 107 -14.93 5.03 -0.21
CA ILE A 107 -15.28 5.83 -1.38
C ILE A 107 -16.61 5.27 -1.94
N LEU A 108 -17.69 6.02 -1.75
CA LEU A 108 -19.05 5.56 -2.09
C LEU A 108 -19.34 5.54 -3.60
N ARG A 109 -18.72 6.46 -4.34
CA ARG A 109 -18.88 6.60 -5.79
C ARG A 109 -17.50 6.86 -6.40
N PRO A 110 -16.66 5.81 -6.52
CA PRO A 110 -15.34 5.97 -7.10
C PRO A 110 -15.47 6.37 -8.57
N ALA A 111 -14.64 7.32 -8.99
CA ALA A 111 -14.52 7.77 -10.38
C ALA A 111 -13.14 7.42 -10.93
N MET A 112 -12.96 7.45 -12.26
CA MET A 112 -11.63 7.25 -12.87
C MET A 112 -10.54 8.19 -12.30
N SER A 113 -10.92 9.36 -11.79
CA SER A 113 -10.00 10.30 -11.14
C SER A 113 -9.47 9.87 -9.77
N ASP A 114 -10.05 8.82 -9.17
CA ASP A 114 -9.61 8.26 -7.88
C ASP A 114 -8.62 7.11 -8.07
N ALA A 115 -8.39 6.66 -9.31
CA ALA A 115 -7.41 5.63 -9.63
C ALA A 115 -5.98 6.14 -9.43
N GLY A 116 -5.06 5.22 -9.15
CA GLY A 116 -3.64 5.50 -8.96
C GLY A 116 -3.16 5.29 -7.52
N SER A 117 -2.10 5.98 -7.15
CA SER A 117 -1.38 5.75 -5.90
C SER A 117 -2.09 6.35 -4.68
N TRP A 118 -2.46 5.49 -3.74
CA TRP A 118 -2.98 5.83 -2.42
C TRP A 118 -1.95 5.47 -1.37
N ARG A 119 -1.56 6.43 -0.53
CA ARG A 119 -0.67 6.19 0.60
C ARG A 119 -1.46 6.25 1.90
N CYS A 120 -1.43 5.20 2.70
CA CYS A 120 -1.86 5.27 4.10
C CYS A 120 -0.68 5.54 5.00
N GLN A 121 -0.91 6.32 6.05
CA GLN A 121 0.03 6.60 7.12
C GLN A 121 -0.65 6.33 8.46
N LEU A 122 -0.03 5.50 9.29
CA LEU A 122 -0.50 5.17 10.63
C LEU A 122 0.43 5.84 11.64
N ARG A 123 -0.16 6.54 12.61
CA ARG A 123 0.55 7.14 13.75
C ARG A 123 0.15 6.43 15.02
N TYR A 124 1.14 6.00 15.78
CA TYR A 124 0.95 5.23 17.00
C TYR A 124 1.28 6.01 18.27
N SER A 125 0.83 5.48 19.41
CA SER A 125 1.00 6.10 20.73
C SER A 125 2.46 6.15 21.20
N ASP A 126 3.33 5.30 20.64
CA ASP A 126 4.77 5.27 20.87
C ASP A 126 5.55 6.20 19.93
N ASN A 127 4.84 7.09 19.22
CA ASN A 127 5.35 8.02 18.22
C ASN A 127 5.92 7.37 16.94
N GLU A 128 5.72 6.07 16.73
CA GLU A 128 6.04 5.43 15.45
C GLU A 128 5.08 5.91 14.35
N ILE A 129 5.66 6.22 13.18
CA ILE A 129 4.92 6.60 11.99
C ILE A 129 5.33 5.66 10.86
N ILE A 130 4.38 4.87 10.40
CA ILE A 130 4.57 3.90 9.32
C ILE A 130 3.63 4.21 8.16
N SER A 131 4.03 3.85 6.95
CA SER A 131 3.21 4.10 5.76
C SER A 131 3.31 2.98 4.74
N ALA A 132 2.22 2.78 4.00
CA ALA A 132 2.15 1.86 2.88
C ALA A 132 1.47 2.53 1.70
N THR A 133 1.83 2.09 0.50
CA THR A 133 1.26 2.60 -0.75
C THR A 133 0.52 1.47 -1.46
N TYR A 134 -0.68 1.77 -1.95
CA TYR A 134 -1.51 0.86 -2.74
C TYR A 134 -1.90 1.54 -4.04
N ASN A 135 -1.77 0.83 -5.16
CA ASN A 135 -2.16 1.34 -6.46
C ASN A 135 -3.59 0.91 -6.79
N LEU A 136 -4.55 1.81 -6.62
CA LEU A 136 -5.96 1.56 -6.87
C LEU A 136 -6.25 1.55 -8.37
N GLN A 137 -6.85 0.47 -8.85
CA GLN A 137 -7.32 0.34 -10.23
C GLN A 137 -8.84 0.46 -10.27
N ILE A 138 -9.33 1.33 -11.14
CA ILE A 138 -10.76 1.53 -11.40
C ILE A 138 -11.03 1.22 -12.87
N LEU A 139 -12.04 0.39 -13.12
CA LEU A 139 -12.60 0.12 -14.43
C LEU A 139 -13.80 1.04 -14.64
N GLY A 140 -13.69 1.92 -15.63
CA GLY A 140 -14.75 2.80 -16.09
C GLY A 140 -14.70 2.93 -17.60
N PHE A 141 -15.66 3.65 -18.16
CA PHE A 141 -15.67 3.94 -19.59
C PHE A 141 -14.72 5.09 -19.92
N ASP A 142 -13.98 4.95 -21.02
CA ASP A 142 -13.20 6.04 -21.59
C ASP A 142 -14.13 6.94 -22.41
N GLY A 143 -14.76 7.91 -21.76
CA GLY A 143 -15.70 8.83 -22.40
C GLY A 143 -16.56 9.63 -21.42
N PRO A 144 -17.27 10.66 -21.90
CA PRO A 144 -18.22 11.40 -21.06
C PRO A 144 -19.36 10.47 -20.61
N SER A 145 -19.81 10.61 -19.36
CA SER A 145 -20.94 9.83 -18.81
C SER A 145 -22.24 9.97 -19.61
N LYS A 146 -22.34 11.01 -20.44
CA LYS A 146 -23.42 11.24 -21.41
C LYS A 146 -22.81 11.67 -22.74
N PRO A 147 -22.54 10.73 -23.67
CA PRO A 147 -22.07 11.09 -25.00
C PRO A 147 -23.15 11.85 -25.76
N VAL A 148 -22.76 12.91 -26.45
CA VAL A 148 -23.64 13.63 -27.37
C VAL A 148 -23.28 13.18 -28.77
N VAL A 149 -24.26 12.60 -29.47
CA VAL A 149 -24.12 12.17 -30.86
C VAL A 149 -24.94 13.11 -31.73
N TYR A 150 -24.29 13.73 -32.72
CA TYR A 150 -24.98 14.51 -33.73
C TYR A 150 -25.20 13.66 -34.98
N ALA A 151 -26.42 13.68 -35.51
CA ALA A 151 -26.78 12.99 -36.74
C ALA A 151 -27.50 13.95 -37.69
N ALA A 152 -27.41 13.71 -38.99
CA ALA A 152 -28.13 14.48 -40.00
C ALA A 152 -29.64 14.17 -39.93
N ALA A 153 -30.47 15.13 -40.35
CA ALA A 153 -31.92 14.92 -40.43
C ALA A 153 -32.23 13.76 -41.42
N GLY A 154 -32.97 12.75 -40.94
CA GLY A 154 -33.34 11.56 -41.73
C GLY A 154 -32.39 10.36 -41.59
N SER A 155 -31.39 10.42 -40.70
CA SER A 155 -30.52 9.28 -40.40
C SER A 155 -31.30 8.19 -39.63
N ALA A 156 -31.19 6.93 -40.05
CA ALA A 156 -31.68 5.80 -39.27
C ALA A 156 -30.79 5.61 -38.01
N ALA A 157 -31.42 5.34 -36.88
CA ALA A 157 -30.73 4.87 -35.67
C ALA A 157 -30.78 3.34 -35.69
N ASP A 158 -29.68 2.72 -36.12
CA ASP A 158 -29.49 1.26 -35.98
C ASP A 158 -28.86 0.94 -34.61
#